data_AF-A0A6C8GF05-F1
#
_entry.id   AF-A0A6C8GF05-F1
#
_cell.length_a   1.000
_cell.length_b   1.000
_cell.length_c   1.000
_cell.angle_alpha   90.00
_cell.angle_beta   90.00
_cell.angle_gamma   90.00
#
_symmetry.space_group_name_H-M   'P 1'
#
loop_
_entity.id
_entity.type
_entity.pdbx_description
1 polymer ?
#
loop_
_entity_poly.entity_id
_entity_poly.type
_entity_poly.pdbx_seq_one_letter_code
_entity_poly.pdbx_strand_id
1 'polypeptide(L)' 'MTVDTQIAINNIELVNDSGIPDDNLTNNVRPHFQVTVPTDVNVVRLSIDGGKTWF' A
#
# COMPACT_ATOMS: atom_id res chain seq x y z
N MET A 1 1.53 -18.69 24.89
CA MET A 1 2.09 -17.98 23.72
C MET A 1 0.99 -17.90 22.68
N THR A 2 0.61 -16.70 22.25
CA THR A 2 -0.27 -16.51 21.09
C THR A 2 0.62 -16.17 19.90
N VAL A 3 0.35 -16.82 18.77
CA VAL A 3 0.99 -16.50 17.50
C VAL A 3 -0.08 -15.84 16.66
N ASP A 4 0.11 -14.58 16.30
CA ASP A 4 -0.76 -13.92 15.32
C ASP A 4 -0.53 -14.57 13.95
N THR A 5 -1.59 -15.12 13.39
CA THR A 5 -1.59 -15.74 12.06
C THR A 5 -2.20 -14.84 11.00
N GLN A 6 -2.70 -13.66 11.40
CA GLN A 6 -3.40 -12.71 10.55
C GLN A 6 -2.86 -11.31 10.76
N ILE A 7 -2.61 -10.60 9.67
CA ILE A 7 -2.20 -9.20 9.65
C ILE A 7 -3.23 -8.45 8.81
N ALA A 8 -3.71 -7.32 9.32
CA ALA A 8 -4.59 -6.42 8.59
C ALA A 8 -3.83 -5.17 8.15
N ILE A 9 -3.98 -4.81 6.87
CA ILE A 9 -3.61 -3.48 6.36
C ILE A 9 -4.91 -2.72 6.19
N ASN A 10 -5.11 -1.68 7.00
CA ASN A 10 -6.38 -0.95 7.03
C ASN A 10 -6.54 -0.03 5.80
N ASN A 11 -5.45 0.58 5.34
CA ASN A 11 -5.45 1.48 4.20
C ASN A 11 -4.08 1.55 3.52
N ILE A 12 -4.11 1.97 2.27
CA ILE A 12 -2.97 2.45 1.50
C ILE A 12 -3.34 3.85 1.06
N GLU A 13 -2.56 4.84 1.45
CA GLU A 13 -2.86 6.25 1.20
C GLU A 13 -1.98 6.79 0.08
N LEU A 14 -2.59 7.43 -0.92
CA LEU A 14 -1.86 8.24 -1.90
C LEU A 14 -1.60 9.62 -1.27
N VAL A 15 -0.33 9.94 -1.04
CA VAL A 15 0.05 11.16 -0.27
C VAL A 15 0.39 12.36 -1.17
N ASN A 16 0.37 12.19 -2.48
CA ASN A 16 0.78 13.22 -3.43
C ASN A 16 -0.17 13.34 -4.62
N ASP A 17 -1.47 13.40 -4.38
CA ASP A 17 -2.44 13.47 -5.48
C ASP A 17 -2.50 14.85 -6.16
N SER A 18 -2.46 14.86 -7.49
CA SER A 18 -2.71 16.02 -8.35
C SER A 18 -3.76 15.74 -9.45
N GLY A 19 -4.62 14.75 -9.24
CA GLY A 19 -5.73 14.36 -10.11
C GLY A 19 -6.95 15.30 -10.04
N ILE A 20 -8.06 14.87 -10.64
CA ILE A 20 -9.34 15.56 -10.50
C ILE A 20 -10.00 15.01 -9.22
N PRO A 21 -10.58 15.87 -8.36
CA PRO A 21 -11.30 15.37 -7.20
C PRO A 21 -12.40 14.36 -7.58
N ASP A 22 -12.58 13.33 -6.76
CA ASP A 22 -13.64 12.30 -6.87
C ASP A 22 -13.59 11.37 -8.10
N ASP A 23 -12.47 11.30 -8.84
CA ASP A 23 -12.31 10.39 -9.98
C ASP A 23 -11.48 9.12 -9.69
N ASN A 24 -10.84 9.04 -8.51
CA ASN A 24 -9.91 8.00 -8.09
C ASN A 24 -8.67 7.84 -8.98
N LEU A 25 -8.25 8.90 -9.67
CA LEU A 25 -7.06 8.93 -10.52
C LEU A 25 -6.09 10.01 -10.06
N THR A 26 -4.81 9.81 -10.36
CA THR A 26 -3.76 10.80 -10.09
C THR A 26 -2.96 11.11 -11.35
N ASN A 27 -2.54 12.36 -11.49
CA ASN A 27 -1.68 12.80 -12.61
C ASN A 27 -0.18 12.67 -12.29
N ASN A 28 0.17 12.19 -11.10
CA ASN A 28 1.56 12.03 -10.70
C ASN A 28 2.22 10.88 -11.46
N VAL A 29 3.24 11.20 -12.27
CA VAL A 29 4.06 10.21 -12.98
C VAL A 29 4.84 9.28 -12.04
N ARG A 30 4.96 9.66 -10.77
CA ARG A 30 5.56 8.88 -9.67
C ARG A 30 4.67 9.02 -8.42
N PRO A 31 3.59 8.23 -8.31
CA PRO A 31 2.72 8.27 -7.14
C PRO A 31 3.47 7.77 -5.91
N HIS A 32 3.22 8.40 -4.77
CA HIS A 32 3.80 8.04 -3.49
C HIS A 32 2.70 7.49 -2.60
N PHE A 33 2.94 6.30 -2.07
CA PHE A 33 2.01 5.64 -1.18
C PHE A 33 2.59 5.54 0.23
N GLN A 34 1.75 5.82 1.21
CA GLN A 34 2.02 5.53 2.61
C GLN A 34 1.27 4.27 3.01
N VAL A 35 2.01 3.32 3.60
CA VAL A 35 1.46 2.07 4.13
C VAL A 35 1.87 1.98 5.59
N THR A 36 0.90 1.83 6.48
CA THR A 36 1.15 1.58 7.90
C THR A 36 0.85 0.13 8.20
N VAL A 37 1.80 -0.54 8.86
CA VAL A 37 1.68 -1.94 9.26
C VAL A 37 1.85 -2.09 10.77
N PRO A 38 1.28 -3.14 11.38
CA PRO A 38 1.55 -3.49 12.77
C PRO A 38 3.03 -3.70 13.07
N THR A 39 3.42 -3.54 14.34
CA THR A 39 4.81 -3.59 14.79
C THR A 39 5.49 -4.94 14.59
N ASP A 40 4.72 -6.01 14.53
CA ASP A 40 5.16 -7.40 14.40
C ASP A 40 5.27 -7.87 12.94
N VAL A 41 5.06 -6.97 11.97
CA VAL A 41 5.27 -7.29 10.55
C VAL A 41 6.75 -7.46 10.24
N ASN A 42 7.10 -8.65 9.74
CA ASN A 42 8.48 -8.98 9.38
C ASN A 42 8.89 -8.44 7.99
N VAL A 43 7.99 -8.53 7.00
CA VAL A 43 8.29 -8.14 5.61
C VAL A 43 7.05 -7.55 4.94
N VAL A 44 7.24 -6.48 4.19
CA VAL A 44 6.28 -5.94 3.23
C VAL A 44 6.83 -6.17 1.82
N ARG A 45 5.98 -6.63 0.90
CA ARG A 45 6.31 -6.80 -0.51
C ARG A 45 5.29 -6.08 -1.38
N LEU A 46 5.75 -5.46 -2.46
CA LEU A 46 4.89 -4.74 -3.39
C LEU A 46 4.85 -5.45 -4.75
N SER A 47 3.64 -5.62 -5.28
CA SER A 47 3.40 -6.06 -6.64
C SER A 47 2.47 -5.08 -7.34
N ILE A 48 2.85 -4.64 -8.53
CA ILE A 48 2.05 -3.72 -9.36
C ILE A 48 1.50 -4.38 -10.64
N ASP A 49 1.85 -5.65 -10.88
CA ASP A 49 1.54 -6.37 -12.12
C ASP A 49 0.57 -7.56 -11.92
N GLY A 50 -0.22 -7.51 -10.85
CA GLY A 50 -1.17 -8.57 -10.50
C GLY A 50 -0.52 -9.81 -9.88
N GLY A 51 0.65 -9.66 -9.24
CA GLY A 51 1.28 -10.70 -8.44
C GLY A 51 2.36 -11.50 -9.18
N LYS A 52 2.79 -11.04 -10.37
CA LYS A 52 3.83 -11.73 -11.15
C LYS A 52 5.23 -11.36 -10.67
N THR A 53 5.44 -10.10 -10.29
CA THR A 53 6.70 -9.63 -9.71
C THR A 53 6.48 -8.99 -8.34
N TRP A 54 7.47 -9.18 -7.46
CA TRP A 54 7.45 -8.68 -6.10
C TRP A 54 8.77 -7.94 -5.82
N PHE A 55 8.65 -6.70 -5.35
CA PHE A 55 9.76 -5.85 -4.90
C PHE A 55 9.86 -5.88 -3.38
#